data_AF-A0A161ZQE7-F1
#
_entry.id   AF-A0A161ZQE7-F1
#
_cell.length_a   1.000
_cell.length_b   1.000
_cell.length_c   1.000
_cell.angle_alpha   90.00
_cell.angle_beta   90.00
_cell.angle_gamma   90.00
#
_symmetry.space_group_name_H-M   'P 1'
#
loop_
_entity.id
_entity.type
_entity.pdbx_description
1 polymer ?
#
loop_
_entity_poly.entity_id
_entity_poly.type
_entity_poly.pdbx_seq_one_letter_code
_entity_poly.pdbx_strand_id
1 'polypeptide(L)' 'MSNSNPSTNNQAAAAEKVETVDYRTSAGGEQQQKPVQVTHQPHPPAKKSNTSGGVLENAAASATATLQSARKAISNLPS' A
#
# COMPACT_ATOMS: atom_id res chain seq x y z
N MET A 1 13.13 27.93 -3.13
CA MET A 1 12.46 27.43 -1.91
C MET A 1 12.65 25.92 -1.88
N SER A 2 13.19 25.40 -0.77
CA SER A 2 13.79 24.07 -0.66
C SER A 2 12.79 22.92 -0.77
N ASN A 3 13.20 21.90 -1.53
CA ASN A 3 12.56 20.61 -1.70
C ASN A 3 12.69 19.80 -0.38
N SER A 4 11.58 19.33 0.19
CA SER A 4 11.60 18.37 1.31
C SER A 4 10.70 17.20 0.95
N ASN A 5 11.33 16.08 0.60
CA ASN A 5 10.71 14.79 0.36
C ASN A 5 10.55 14.08 1.71
N PRO A 6 9.33 13.84 2.23
CA PRO A 6 9.17 13.08 3.46
C PRO A 6 9.30 11.59 3.19
N SER A 7 10.37 11.01 3.74
CA SER A 7 10.62 9.57 3.87
C SER A 7 9.38 8.85 4.38
N THR A 8 8.87 7.88 3.62
CA THR A 8 7.71 7.06 3.95
C THR A 8 8.07 6.04 5.04
N ASN A 9 7.84 6.41 6.30
CA ASN A 9 7.80 5.47 7.41
C ASN A 9 6.48 4.69 7.33
N ASN A 10 6.57 3.37 7.15
CA ASN A 10 5.46 2.43 7.18
C ASN A 10 4.89 2.30 8.60
N GLN A 11 4.17 3.31 9.08
CA GLN A 11 3.20 3.16 10.15
C GLN A 11 1.83 3.09 9.51
N ALA A 12 1.04 2.07 9.88
CA ALA A 12 -0.33 1.90 9.43
C ALA A 12 -1.03 3.26 9.45
N ALA A 13 -1.45 3.71 8.27
CA ALA A 13 -1.98 5.05 8.07
C ALA A 13 -3.11 5.27 9.07
N ALA A 14 -2.86 6.09 10.08
CA ALA A 14 -3.88 6.59 10.98
C ALA A 14 -4.56 7.77 10.27
N ALA A 15 -5.83 8.04 10.60
CA ALA A 15 -6.49 9.22 10.07
C ALA A 15 -5.73 10.48 10.49
N GLU A 16 -5.28 11.26 9.51
CA GLU A 16 -4.50 12.48 9.75
C GLU A 16 -5.46 13.68 9.78
N LYS A 17 -5.44 14.42 10.89
CA LYS A 17 -6.15 15.69 11.03
C LYS A 17 -5.23 16.83 10.63
N VAL A 18 -5.60 17.58 9.62
CA VAL A 18 -4.85 18.74 9.12
C VAL A 18 -5.70 19.99 9.33
N GLU A 19 -5.14 20.97 10.04
CA GLU A 19 -5.71 22.30 10.12
C GLU A 19 -5.39 23.06 8.82
N THR A 20 -6.42 23.60 8.17
CA THR A 20 -6.26 24.35 6.93
C THR A 20 -7.27 25.50 6.86
N VAL A 21 -7.12 26.35 5.86
CA VAL A 21 -8.00 27.50 5.64
C VAL A 21 -8.71 27.32 4.31
N ASP A 22 -10.03 27.38 4.34
CA ASP A 22 -10.89 27.37 3.16
C ASP A 22 -11.04 28.81 2.66
N TYR A 23 -10.62 29.05 1.43
CA TYR A 23 -10.69 30.36 0.76
C TYR A 23 -11.87 30.36 -0.20
N ARG A 24 -12.89 31.18 0.09
CA ARG A 24 -14.10 31.30 -0.73
C ARG A 24 -14.24 32.71 -1.26
N THR A 25 -14.54 32.83 -2.54
CA THR A 25 -14.86 34.09 -3.21
C THR A 25 -16.24 33.98 -3.84
N SER A 26 -17.09 34.97 -3.60
CA SER A 26 -18.36 35.13 -4.32
C SER A 26 -18.16 36.08 -5.50
N ALA A 27 -18.97 35.95 -6.55
CA ALA A 27 -18.89 36.82 -7.71
C ALA A 27 -19.11 38.29 -7.30
N GLY A 28 -18.06 39.12 -7.44
CA GLY A 28 -18.05 40.53 -7.03
C GLY A 28 -17.85 40.79 -5.53
N GLY A 29 -17.58 39.76 -4.72
CA GLY A 29 -17.35 39.89 -3.28
C GLY A 29 -15.88 39.76 -2.87
N GLU A 30 -15.59 40.13 -1.63
CA GLU A 30 -14.26 39.96 -1.02
C GLU A 30 -13.93 38.49 -0.75
N GLN A 31 -12.63 38.18 -0.69
CA GLN A 31 -12.15 36.84 -0.38
C GLN A 31 -12.36 36.52 1.10
N GLN A 32 -13.18 35.52 1.39
CA GLN A 32 -13.44 35.02 2.73
C GLN A 32 -12.48 33.89 3.07
N GLN A 33 -11.90 33.94 4.28
CA GLN A 33 -11.03 32.91 4.82
C GLN A 33 -11.74 32.24 6.01
N LYS A 34 -11.88 30.92 5.97
CA LYS A 34 -12.51 30.16 7.05
C LYS A 34 -11.59 29.04 7.56
N PRO A 35 -11.27 28.97 8.86
CA PRO A 35 -10.52 27.84 9.40
C PRO A 35 -11.36 26.56 9.28
N VAL A 36 -10.76 25.49 8.75
CA VAL A 36 -11.38 24.19 8.57
C VAL A 36 -10.40 23.08 8.97
N GLN A 37 -10.95 21.94 9.40
CA GLN A 37 -10.16 20.75 9.70
C GLN A 37 -10.46 19.68 8.66
N VAL A 38 -9.44 19.22 7.95
CA VAL A 38 -9.54 18.12 7.00
C VAL A 38 -9.10 16.85 7.71
N THR A 39 -9.93 15.80 7.66
CA THR A 39 -9.56 14.47 8.14
C THR A 39 -9.29 13.59 6.93
N HIS A 40 -8.03 13.26 6.68
CA HIS A 40 -7.66 12.31 5.64
C HIS A 40 -7.92 10.89 6.15
N GLN A 41 -8.80 10.17 5.46
CA GLN A 41 -8.98 8.75 5.74
C GLN A 41 -7.94 7.93 4.99
N PRO A 42 -7.26 6.99 5.67
CA PRO A 42 -6.41 6.01 5.03
C PRO A 42 -7.19 5.25 3.97
N HIS A 43 -6.66 5.14 2.76
CA HIS A 43 -7.18 4.12 1.86
C HIS A 43 -6.85 2.76 2.49
N PRO A 44 -7.82 1.83 2.65
CA PRO A 44 -7.51 0.50 3.13
C PRO A 44 -6.43 -0.09 2.22
N PRO A 45 -5.41 -0.78 2.77
CA PRO A 45 -4.44 -1.46 1.94
C PRO A 45 -5.20 -2.36 0.98
N ALA A 46 -4.91 -2.23 -0.32
CA ALA A 46 -5.59 -2.98 -1.36
C ALA A 46 -5.67 -4.45 -0.92
N LYS A 47 -6.91 -4.98 -0.78
CA LYS A 47 -7.15 -6.41 -0.45
C LYS A 47 -6.19 -7.22 -1.29
N LYS A 48 -5.29 -7.99 -0.64
CA LYS A 48 -4.21 -8.80 -1.24
C LYS A 48 -4.38 -8.85 -2.75
N SER A 49 -3.89 -7.78 -3.40
CA SER A 49 -4.15 -7.62 -4.81
C SER A 49 -3.48 -8.82 -5.44
N ASN A 50 -4.17 -9.53 -6.34
CA ASN A 50 -3.59 -10.61 -7.13
C ASN A 50 -2.58 -10.00 -8.13
N THR A 51 -1.63 -9.24 -7.60
CA THR A 51 -0.50 -8.69 -8.33
C THR A 51 0.37 -9.86 -8.73
N SER A 52 1.07 -9.69 -9.83
CA SER A 52 2.02 -10.67 -10.36
C SER A 52 2.96 -11.25 -9.29
N GLY A 53 3.31 -10.50 -8.24
CA GLY A 53 4.13 -11.00 -7.13
C GLY A 53 3.52 -12.19 -6.36
N GLY A 54 2.23 -12.12 -5.98
CA GLY A 54 1.59 -13.16 -5.16
C GLY A 54 1.31 -14.46 -5.93
N VAL A 55 1.04 -14.36 -7.23
CA VAL A 55 0.91 -15.55 -8.10
C VAL A 55 2.25 -16.21 -8.41
N LEU A 56 3.33 -15.43 -8.54
CA LEU A 56 4.68 -15.97 -8.76
C LEU A 56 5.22 -16.74 -7.54
N GLU A 57 4.94 -16.26 -6.32
CA GLU A 57 5.35 -16.95 -5.09
C GLU A 57 4.72 -18.35 -4.96
N ASN A 58 3.41 -18.45 -5.23
CA ASN A 58 2.70 -19.74 -5.23
C ASN A 58 3.21 -20.69 -6.33
N ALA A 59 3.52 -20.17 -7.52
CA ALA A 59 4.07 -20.98 -8.61
C ALA A 59 5.47 -21.55 -8.24
N ALA A 60 6.35 -20.72 -7.69
CA ALA A 60 7.68 -21.14 -7.25
C ALA A 60 7.63 -22.19 -6.13
N ALA A 61 6.71 -22.03 -5.16
CA ALA A 61 6.50 -23.00 -4.10
C ALA A 61 6.04 -24.36 -4.65
N SER A 62 5.10 -24.37 -5.60
CA SER A 62 4.59 -25.61 -6.23
C SER A 62 5.67 -26.35 -7.02
N ALA A 63 6.48 -25.61 -7.80
CA ALA A 63 7.60 -26.19 -8.55
C ALA A 63 8.65 -26.82 -7.62
N THR A 64 9.00 -26.11 -6.54
CA THR A 64 9.94 -26.62 -5.53
C THR A 64 9.41 -27.86 -4.82
N ALA A 65 8.12 -27.86 -4.44
CA ALA A 65 7.48 -29.01 -3.79
C ALA A 65 7.48 -30.25 -4.71
N THR A 66 7.24 -30.05 -6.00
CA THR A 66 7.27 -31.13 -7.01
C THR A 66 8.67 -31.72 -7.14
N LEU A 67 9.70 -30.88 -7.26
CA LEU A 67 11.10 -31.33 -7.35
C LEU A 67 11.56 -32.05 -6.08
N GLN A 68 11.20 -31.53 -4.91
CA GLN A 68 11.55 -32.17 -3.64
C GLN A 68 10.86 -33.53 -3.48
N SER A 69 9.59 -33.63 -3.91
CA SER A 69 8.83 -34.88 -3.88
C SER A 69 9.44 -35.91 -4.84
N ALA A 70 9.79 -35.50 -6.06
CA ALA A 70 10.47 -36.36 -7.03
C ALA A 70 11.81 -36.86 -6.51
N ARG A 71 12.63 -35.99 -5.92
CA ARG A 71 13.92 -36.36 -5.32
C ARG A 71 13.75 -37.39 -4.20
N LYS A 72 12.78 -37.19 -3.30
CA LYS A 72 12.49 -38.12 -2.21
C LYS A 72 12.01 -39.47 -2.73
N ALA A 73 11.17 -39.48 -3.76
CA ALA A 73 10.71 -40.71 -4.39
C ALA A 73 11.89 -41.51 -4.95
N ILE A 74 12.79 -40.86 -5.70
CA ILE A 74 14.00 -41.49 -6.27
C ILE A 74 14.93 -42.00 -5.17
N SER A 75 15.13 -41.22 -4.09
CA SER A 75 16.03 -41.59 -2.99
C SER A 75 15.53 -42.79 -2.18
N ASN A 76 14.23 -43.11 -2.27
CA ASN A 76 13.60 -44.22 -1.56
C ASN A 76 13.45 -45.47 -2.45
N LEU A 77 13.97 -45.47 -3.69
CA LEU A 77 14.03 -46.69 -4.49
C LEU A 77 15.05 -47.66 -3.88
N PRO A 78 14.71 -48.96 -3.72
CA PRO A 78 15.69 -49.96 -3.33
C PRO A 78 16.76 -50.06 -4.42
N SER A 79 18.03 -50.04 -4.00
CA SER A 79 19.22 -50.13 -4.85
C SER A 79 19.46 -51.55 -5.37
#